data_AF-R7LVE1-F1
#
_entry.id   AF-R7LVE1-F1
#
_cell.length_a   1.000
_cell.length_b   1.000
_cell.length_c   1.000
_cell.angle_alpha   90.00
_cell.angle_beta   90.00
_cell.angle_gamma   90.00
#
_symmetry.space_group_name_H-M   'P 1'
#
loop_
_entity.id
_entity.type
_entity.pdbx_description
1 polymer ?
#
loop_
_entity_poly.entity_id
_entity_poly.type
_entity_poly.pdbx_seq_one_letter_code
_entity_poly.pdbx_strand_id
1 'polypeptide(L)' 'MKLRQNGRFLASGIIEERLPDVEKAARENGFTFLDVKRKAGWCAVTMGKEG' A
#
# COMPACT_ATOMS: atom_id res chain seq x y z
N MET A 1 -8.58 -15.79 -0.48
CA MET A 1 -7.66 -14.68 -0.83
C MET A 1 -8.17 -14.04 -2.12
N LYS A 2 -8.48 -12.71 -2.13
CA LYS A 2 -9.10 -12.02 -3.29
C LYS A 2 -8.08 -11.52 -4.35
N LEU A 3 -6.78 -11.66 -4.08
CA LEU A 3 -5.72 -11.23 -4.97
C LEU A 3 -5.14 -12.43 -5.70
N ARG A 4 -4.99 -12.33 -7.03
CA ARG A 4 -4.29 -13.35 -7.84
C ARG A 4 -2.80 -13.34 -7.49
N GLN A 5 -2.10 -14.44 -7.82
CA GLN A 5 -0.63 -14.47 -7.77
C GLN A 5 -0.06 -13.30 -8.57
N ASN A 6 0.91 -12.59 -8.00
CA ASN A 6 1.49 -11.35 -8.55
C ASN A 6 0.49 -10.18 -8.75
N GLY A 7 -0.70 -10.25 -8.15
CA GLY A 7 -1.65 -9.16 -8.18
C GLY A 7 -1.13 -7.92 -7.43
N ARG A 8 -1.53 -6.75 -7.91
CA ARG A 8 -1.20 -5.46 -7.28
C ARG A 8 -2.42 -4.92 -6.56
N PHE A 9 -2.18 -4.27 -5.42
CA PHE A 9 -3.19 -3.60 -4.62
C PHE A 9 -2.89 -2.09 -4.60
N LEU A 10 -3.87 -1.27 -4.97
CA LEU A 10 -3.75 0.19 -4.94
C LEU A 10 -4.61 0.72 -3.78
N ALA A 11 -3.95 1.30 -2.78
CA ALA A 11 -4.61 2.03 -1.69
C ALA A 11 -4.41 3.53 -1.90
N SER A 12 -5.47 4.32 -1.90
CA SER A 12 -5.42 5.78 -2.07
C SER A 12 -6.31 6.48 -1.05
N GLY A 13 -6.23 7.81 -0.99
CA GLY A 13 -6.92 8.58 0.05
C GLY A 13 -6.27 8.43 1.43
N ILE A 14 -4.98 8.09 1.46
CA ILE A 14 -4.21 7.99 2.69
C ILE A 14 -3.76 9.40 3.08
N ILE A 15 -4.09 9.84 4.28
CA ILE A 15 -3.53 11.07 4.86
C ILE A 15 -2.03 10.84 5.04
N GLU A 16 -1.18 11.75 4.57
CA GLU A 16 0.28 11.55 4.50
C GLU A 16 0.91 11.19 5.85
N GLU A 17 0.43 11.81 6.93
CA GLU A 17 0.85 11.54 8.31
C GLU A 17 0.50 10.11 8.79
N ARG A 18 -0.47 9.46 8.14
CA ARG A 18 -0.92 8.09 8.45
C ARG A 18 -0.27 7.04 7.53
N LEU A 19 0.57 7.45 6.58
CA LEU A 19 1.29 6.52 5.71
C LEU A 19 2.11 5.45 6.48
N PRO A 20 2.78 5.76 7.61
CA PRO A 20 3.51 4.75 8.39
C PRO A 20 2.61 3.64 8.96
N ASP A 21 1.37 3.97 9.34
CA ASP A 21 0.40 2.98 9.83
C ASP A 21 0.02 2.00 8.71
N VAL A 22 -0.17 2.52 7.49
CA VAL A 22 -0.49 1.73 6.31
C VAL A 22 0.68 0.81 5.95
N GLU A 23 1.92 1.29 6.07
CA GLU A 23 3.11 0.49 5.82
C GLU A 23 3.25 -0.65 6.83
N LYS A 24 3.04 -0.38 8.11
CA LYS A 24 3.02 -1.40 9.15
C LYS A 24 1.98 -2.48 8.86
N ALA A 25 0.74 -2.08 8.60
CA ALA A 25 -0.35 -3.02 8.31
C ALA A 25 -0.08 -3.83 7.04
N ALA A 26 0.51 -3.23 6.00
CA ALA A 26 0.89 -3.92 4.78
C ALA A 26 1.90 -5.04 5.08
N ARG A 27 2.98 -4.72 5.81
CA ARG A 27 4.01 -5.71 6.19
C ARG A 27 3.42 -6.87 7.00
N GLU A 28 2.58 -6.57 7.99
CA GLU A 28 1.89 -7.58 8.81
C GLU A 28 0.98 -8.51 7.99
N ASN A 29 0.52 -8.04 6.82
CA ASN A 29 -0.33 -8.81 5.91
C ASN A 29 0.44 -9.45 4.73
N GLY A 30 1.78 -9.37 4.73
CA GLY A 30 2.65 -9.90 3.68
C GLY A 30 2.62 -9.07 2.39
N PHE A 31 2.35 -7.77 2.49
CA PHE A 31 2.43 -6.83 1.38
C PHE A 31 3.70 -5.98 1.47
N THR A 32 4.23 -5.64 0.31
CA THR A 32 5.38 -4.75 0.13
C THR A 32 4.97 -3.56 -0.69
N PHE A 33 5.42 -2.36 -0.31
CA PHE A 33 5.19 -1.14 -1.07
C PHE A 33 6.05 -1.16 -2.35
N LEU A 34 5.41 -0.92 -3.50
CA LEU A 34 6.06 -0.87 -4.81
C LEU A 34 6.21 0.56 -5.32
N ASP A 35 5.23 1.43 -5.06
CA ASP A 35 5.26 2.85 -5.42
C ASP A 35 4.41 3.67 -4.46
N VAL A 36 4.82 4.91 -4.21
CA VAL A 36 4.07 5.89 -3.39
C VAL A 36 3.99 7.21 -4.15
N LYS A 37 2.77 7.67 -4.40
CA LYS A 37 2.48 8.98 -4.98
C LYS A 37 1.93 9.90 -3.90
N ARG A 38 2.53 11.09 -3.76
CA ARG A 38 2.12 12.12 -2.82
C ARG A 38 1.57 13.33 -3.56
N LYS A 39 0.46 13.90 -3.10
CA LYS A 39 -0.13 15.11 -3.65
C LYS A 39 -0.99 15.82 -2.60
N ALA A 40 -0.64 17.07 -2.28
CA ALA A 40 -1.41 17.95 -1.41
C ALA A 40 -1.81 17.33 -0.05
N GLY A 41 -0.87 16.67 0.64
CA GLY A 41 -1.11 16.02 1.95
C GLY A 41 -1.78 14.64 1.86
N TRP A 42 -1.98 14.12 0.64
CA TRP A 42 -2.55 12.80 0.40
C TRP A 42 -1.53 11.88 -0.27
N CYS A 43 -1.67 10.59 0.04
CA CYS A 43 -0.87 9.51 -0.50
C CYS A 43 -1.73 8.47 -1.22
N ALA A 44 -1.17 7.92 -2.30
CA ALA A 44 -1.60 6.68 -2.92
C ALA A 44 -0.41 5.72 -2.97
N VAL A 45 -0.64 4.47 -2.59
CA VAL A 45 0.37 3.42 -2.49
C VAL A 45 -0.03 2.24 -3.37
N THR A 46 0.89 1.82 -4.22
CA THR A 46 0.78 0.53 -4.91
C THR A 46 1.56 -0.51 -4.12
N MET A 47 0.94 -1.65 -3.83
CA MET A 47 1.52 -2.75 -3.07
C MET A 47 1.49 -4.05 -3.87
N GLY A 48 2.48 -4.90 -3.64
CA GLY A 48 2.52 -6.27 -4.13
C GLY A 48 2.44 -7.24 -2.95
N LYS A 49 1.87 -8.42 -3.18
CA LYS A 49 2.00 -9.55 -2.25
C LYS A 49 2.90 -10.59 -2.91
N GLU A 50 4.07 -10.80 -2.34
CA GLU A 50 4.90 -11.96 -2.72
C GLU A 50 4.14 -13.21 -2.27
N GLY A 51 3.97 -14.14 -3.21
CA GLY A 51 3.18 -15.36 -3.05
C GLY A 51 3.95 -16.49 -2.39
#